data_AF-A0A7X5XAS8-F1
#
_entry.id   AF-A0A7X5XAS8-F1
#
_cell.length_a   1.000
_cell.length_b   1.000
_cell.length_c   1.000
_cell.angle_alpha   90.00
_cell.angle_beta   90.00
_cell.angle_gamma   90.00
#
_symmetry.space_group_name_H-M   'P 1'
#
loop_
_entity.id
_entity.type
_entity.pdbx_description
1 polymer ?
#
loop_
_entity_poly.entity_id
_entity_poly.type
_entity_poly.pdbx_seq_one_letter_code
_entity_poly.pdbx_strand_id
1 'polypeptide(L)'
;MRASGLRGAAGRGLYGLDATSGVDPADPTAPAWTELLPRTRLQPDTVHRFLLDAAPPVTHVRIGIHPDGAIARLRLHGSLTEHGARRLASRHAEQNGQVVS
;
A
#
# COMPACT_ATOMS: atom_id res chain seq x y z
N MET A 1 -1.53 26.31 -1.64
CA MET A 1 -2.75 25.91 -2.36
C MET A 1 -2.35 25.27 -3.70
N ARG A 2 -2.44 23.95 -3.83
CA ARG A 2 -2.53 23.28 -5.14
C ARG A 2 -3.50 22.12 -5.01
N ALA A 3 -4.71 22.34 -5.50
CA ALA A 3 -5.62 21.30 -5.92
C ALA A 3 -5.38 21.06 -7.42
N SER A 4 -5.24 19.80 -7.82
CA SER A 4 -5.43 19.34 -9.20
C SER A 4 -5.54 17.82 -9.08
N GLY A 5 -6.73 17.22 -9.08
CA GLY A 5 -7.61 17.19 -10.24
C GLY A 5 -7.28 15.94 -11.05
N LEU A 6 -7.77 14.77 -10.63
CA LEU A 6 -7.78 13.59 -11.49
C LEU A 6 -9.21 13.24 -11.88
N ARG A 7 -9.66 13.98 -12.89
CA ARG A 7 -10.88 13.77 -13.66
C ARG A 7 -10.56 12.74 -14.76
N GLY A 8 -11.25 11.59 -14.75
CA GLY A 8 -11.50 10.74 -15.92
C GLY A 8 -10.36 9.92 -16.54
N ALA A 9 -10.27 8.62 -16.17
CA ALA A 9 -9.97 7.48 -17.05
C ALA A 9 -10.00 6.17 -16.22
N ALA A 10 -10.60 5.11 -16.77
CA ALA A 10 -10.64 3.78 -16.17
C ALA A 10 -9.22 3.21 -15.98
N GLY A 11 -8.78 3.06 -14.73
CA GLY A 11 -7.44 2.56 -14.41
C GLY A 11 -7.29 2.28 -12.92
N ARG A 12 -6.41 1.33 -12.60
CA ARG A 12 -6.17 0.87 -11.23
C ARG A 12 -4.92 1.54 -10.67
N GLY A 13 -5.04 2.22 -9.53
CA GLY A 13 -3.94 2.92 -8.86
C GLY A 13 -3.52 2.21 -7.57
N LEU A 14 -2.25 2.36 -7.19
CA LEU A 14 -1.73 1.87 -5.91
C LEU A 14 -1.32 3.08 -5.05
N TYR A 15 -1.77 3.09 -3.80
CA TYR A 15 -1.49 4.15 -2.84
C TYR A 15 -0.85 3.59 -1.59
N GLY A 16 0.07 4.33 -0.99
CA GLY A 16 0.78 3.98 0.22
C GLY A 16 0.58 5.01 1.31
N LEU A 17 0.56 4.57 2.56
CA LEU A 17 0.48 5.44 3.73
C LEU A 17 1.40 4.91 4.82
N ASP A 18 2.07 5.84 5.51
CA ASP A 18 2.82 5.56 6.72
C ASP A 18 2.02 5.99 7.97
N ALA A 19 1.34 5.03 8.60
CA ALA A 19 0.56 5.25 9.82
C ALA A 19 1.43 5.53 11.05
N THR A 20 2.76 5.39 10.98
CA THR A 20 3.63 5.78 12.11
C THR A 20 3.61 7.29 12.37
N SER A 21 3.16 8.08 11.38
CA SER A 21 2.91 9.50 11.54
C SER A 21 1.62 9.84 12.31
N GLY A 22 0.87 8.83 12.78
CA GLY A 22 -0.37 9.01 13.54
C GLY A 22 -1.63 9.22 12.70
N VAL A 23 -1.56 9.04 11.38
CA VAL A 23 -2.73 9.12 10.49
C VAL A 23 -3.45 7.78 10.45
N ASP A 24 -4.78 7.81 10.55
CA ASP A 24 -5.62 6.61 10.49
C ASP A 24 -5.66 6.03 9.05
N PRO A 25 -5.17 4.80 8.82
CA PRO A 25 -5.25 4.14 7.52
C PRO A 25 -6.67 3.71 7.13
N ALA A 26 -7.63 3.68 8.06
CA ALA A 26 -9.03 3.37 7.72
C ALA A 26 -9.75 4.54 7.04
N ASP A 27 -9.26 5.77 7.18
CA ASP A 27 -9.82 6.93 6.48
C ASP A 27 -9.27 7.01 5.03
N PRO A 28 -10.11 6.74 4.01
CA PRO A 28 -9.66 6.79 2.62
C PRO A 28 -9.42 8.22 2.10
N THR A 29 -9.92 9.23 2.81
CA THR A 29 -9.78 10.65 2.48
C THR A 29 -8.58 11.31 3.16
N ALA A 30 -7.86 10.56 4.01
CA ALA A 30 -6.69 11.05 4.70
C ALA A 30 -5.65 11.63 3.70
N PRO A 31 -5.11 12.83 3.94
CA PRO A 31 -4.21 13.50 3.00
C PRO A 31 -2.83 12.83 2.88
N ALA A 32 -2.51 11.87 3.76
CA ALA A 32 -1.22 11.18 3.80
C ALA A 32 -1.08 10.04 2.77
N TRP A 33 -2.16 9.65 2.08
CA TRP A 33 -2.10 8.65 1.02
C TRP A 33 -1.30 9.19 -0.17
N THR A 34 -0.14 8.60 -0.42
CA THR A 34 0.75 8.93 -1.54
C THR A 34 0.57 7.92 -2.68
N GLU A 35 0.57 8.39 -3.93
CA GLU A 35 0.49 7.50 -5.09
C GLU A 35 1.82 6.75 -5.29
N LEU A 36 1.76 5.42 -5.28
CA LEU A 36 2.89 4.52 -5.51
C LEU A 36 2.95 4.04 -6.95
N LEU A 37 1.79 3.75 -7.54
CA LEU A 37 1.65 3.37 -8.93
C LEU A 37 0.49 4.18 -9.53
N PRO A 38 0.73 4.98 -10.59
CA PRO A 38 -0.34 5.71 -11.24
C PRO A 38 -1.37 4.74 -11.84
N ARG A 39 -2.56 5.28 -12.12
CA ARG A 39 -3.66 4.51 -12.72
C ARG A 39 -3.21 3.83 -14.01
N THR A 40 -3.11 2.51 -13.96
CA THR A 40 -2.63 1.69 -15.07
C THR A 40 -3.71 0.74 -15.54
N ARG A 41 -3.85 0.59 -16.86
CA ARG A 41 -4.78 -0.38 -17.45
C ARG A 41 -4.21 -1.78 -17.29
N LEU A 42 -4.98 -2.68 -16.71
CA LEU A 42 -4.62 -4.10 -16.59
C LEU A 42 -5.37 -4.92 -17.64
N GLN A 43 -4.73 -5.97 -18.14
CA GLN A 43 -5.33 -6.99 -18.99
C GLN A 43 -5.98 -8.09 -18.14
N PRO A 44 -7.11 -8.67 -18.59
CA PRO A 44 -7.75 -9.80 -17.93
C PRO A 44 -6.83 -11.03 -17.91
N ASP A 45 -7.00 -11.88 -16.90
CA ASP A 45 -6.28 -13.15 -16.72
C ASP A 45 -4.75 -13.08 -16.93
N THR A 46 -4.17 -11.92 -16.62
CA THR A 46 -2.75 -11.65 -16.88
C THR A 46 -2.04 -11.25 -15.59
N VAL A 47 -0.85 -11.80 -15.40
CA VAL A 47 0.04 -11.38 -14.31
C VAL A 47 0.75 -10.09 -14.72
N HIS A 48 0.43 -9.01 -14.02
CA HIS A 48 1.08 -7.71 -14.21
C HIS A 48 2.21 -7.52 -13.19
N ARG A 49 3.38 -7.12 -13.67
CA ARG A 49 4.55 -6.81 -12.83
C ARG A 49 4.95 -5.37 -13.08
N PHE A 50 5.03 -4.59 -12.01
CA PHE A 50 5.44 -3.19 -12.04
C PHE A 50 6.64 -3.01 -11.13
N LEU A 51 7.71 -2.42 -11.66
CA LEU A 51 8.82 -1.93 -10.85
C LEU A 51 8.48 -0.50 -10.41
N LEU A 52 8.72 -0.20 -9.14
CA LEU A 52 8.59 1.15 -8.61
C LEU A 52 9.99 1.74 -8.49
N ASP A 53 10.27 2.84 -9.20
CA ASP A 53 11.60 3.44 -9.24
C ASP A 53 12.03 3.99 -7.86
N ALA A 54 11.08 4.53 -7.11
CA ALA A 54 11.27 4.92 -5.72
C ALA A 54 9.93 4.87 -4.98
N ALA A 55 9.81 3.97 -4.00
CA ALA A 55 8.68 3.93 -3.09
C ALA A 55 9.15 4.33 -1.68
N PRO A 56 8.50 5.28 -1.01
CA PRO A 56 8.81 5.56 0.39
C PRO A 56 8.47 4.35 1.26
N PRO A 57 9.07 4.22 2.46
CA PRO A 57 8.59 3.29 3.46
C PRO A 57 7.10 3.53 3.75
N VAL A 58 6.32 2.45 3.71
CA VAL A 58 4.87 2.49 3.97
C VAL A 58 4.51 1.37 4.92
N THR A 59 3.47 1.61 5.71
CA THR A 59 2.90 0.58 6.61
C THR A 59 1.58 0.03 6.08
N HIS A 60 0.88 0.81 5.26
CA HIS A 60 -0.39 0.44 4.67
C HIS A 60 -0.38 0.71 3.17
N VAL A 61 -1.01 -0.17 2.41
CA VAL A 61 -1.17 -0.04 0.97
C VAL A 61 -2.63 -0.22 0.61
N ARG A 62 -3.14 0.65 -0.26
CA ARG A 62 -4.50 0.61 -0.78
C ARG A 62 -4.45 0.46 -2.29
N ILE A 63 -5.27 -0.44 -2.82
CA ILE A 63 -5.48 -0.58 -4.25
C ILE A 63 -6.84 0.00 -4.64
N GLY A 64 -6.85 0.90 -5.61
CA GLY A 64 -8.07 1.44 -6.21
C GLY A 64 -8.43 0.66 -7.46
N ILE A 65 -9.63 0.06 -7.50
CA ILE A 65 -10.16 -0.60 -8.69
C ILE A 65 -11.25 0.29 -9.29
N HIS A 66 -11.16 0.59 -10.58
CA HIS A 66 -12.13 1.44 -11.28
C HIS A 66 -12.29 1.03 -12.75
N PRO A 67 -13.51 1.06 -13.33
CA PRO A 67 -14.79 1.36 -12.68
C PRO A 67 -15.26 0.20 -11.78
N ASP A 68 -14.98 -1.04 -12.19
CA ASP A 68 -15.39 -2.26 -11.51
C ASP A 68 -14.49 -3.42 -11.97
N GLY A 69 -14.49 -4.50 -11.19
CA GLY A 69 -13.71 -5.72 -11.46
C GLY A 69 -12.99 -6.25 -10.22
N ALA A 70 -12.42 -7.44 -10.36
CA ALA A 70 -11.69 -8.11 -9.28
C ALA A 70 -10.17 -8.14 -9.55
N ILE A 71 -9.42 -8.35 -8.47
CA ILE A 71 -8.02 -8.75 -8.50
C ILE A 71 -7.97 -10.09 -7.79
N ALA A 72 -7.47 -11.13 -8.45
CA ALA A 72 -7.31 -12.43 -7.82
C ALA A 72 -6.27 -12.39 -6.69
N ARG A 73 -5.14 -11.70 -6.92
CA ARG A 73 -4.09 -11.54 -5.92
C ARG A 73 -3.27 -10.28 -6.15
N LEU A 74 -2.94 -9.59 -5.06
CA LEU A 74 -1.91 -8.56 -5.01
C LEU A 74 -0.69 -9.11 -4.26
N ARG A 75 0.50 -8.92 -4.82
CA ARG A 75 1.78 -9.18 -4.12
C ARG A 75 2.58 -7.90 -4.09
N LEU A 76 3.05 -7.53 -2.90
CA LEU A 76 3.93 -6.39 -2.69
C LEU A 76 5.30 -6.93 -2.31
N HIS A 77 6.30 -6.58 -3.11
CA HIS A 77 7.68 -7.00 -2.89
C HIS A 77 8.48 -5.79 -2.41
N GLY A 78 9.24 -5.98 -1.34
CA GLY A 78 10.08 -4.95 -0.74
C GLY A 78 10.85 -5.49 0.45
N SER A 79 11.78 -4.69 0.97
CA SER A 79 12.48 -4.96 2.22
C SER A 79 11.78 -4.26 3.38
N LEU A 80 11.84 -4.87 4.57
CA LEU A 80 11.42 -4.20 5.79
C LEU A 80 12.42 -3.12 6.18
N THR A 81 11.94 -2.00 6.71
CA THR A 81 12.79 -1.08 7.47
C THR A 81 13.20 -1.73 8.78
N GLU A 82 14.23 -1.20 9.43
CA GLU A 82 14.68 -1.69 10.73
C GLU A 82 13.54 -1.64 11.78
N HIS A 83 12.78 -0.54 11.82
CA HIS A 83 11.60 -0.41 12.68
C HIS A 83 10.52 -1.45 12.31
N GLY A 84 10.27 -1.68 11.02
CA GLY A 84 9.32 -2.68 10.54
C GLY A 84 9.72 -4.12 10.92
N ALA A 85 11.01 -4.45 10.83
CA ALA A 85 11.55 -5.75 11.22
C ALA A 85 11.37 -6.00 12.72
N ARG A 86 11.70 -5.01 13.58
CA ARG A 86 11.46 -5.09 15.03
C ARG A 86 9.98 -5.35 15.34
N ARG A 87 9.07 -4.57 14.74
CA ARG A 87 7.63 -4.73 14.95
C ARG A 87 7.10 -6.10 14.51
N LEU A 88 7.63 -6.65 13.41
CA LEU A 88 7.27 -8.00 12.97
C LEU A 88 7.76 -9.06 13.97
N ALA A 89 9.00 -8.94 14.44
CA ALA A 89 9.57 -9.85 15.42
C ALA A 89 8.77 -9.85 16.74
N SER A 90 8.40 -8.67 17.26
CA SER A 90 7.56 -8.54 18.46
C SER A 90 6.21 -9.25 18.29
N ARG A 91 5.49 -8.98 17.19
CA ARG A 91 4.21 -9.66 16.91
C ARG A 91 4.34 -11.17 16.80
N HIS A 92 5.44 -11.64 16.20
CA HIS A 92 5.72 -13.07 16.09
C HIS A 92 6.00 -13.69 17.47
N ALA A 93 6.75 -13.00 18.34
CA ALA A 93 7.01 -13.47 19.70
C ALA A 93 5.72 -13.53 20.54
N GLU A 94 4.86 -12.51 20.44
CA GLU A 94 3.55 -12.45 21.08
C GLU A 94 2.63 -13.60 20.63
N GLN A 95 2.57 -13.87 19.33
CA GLN A 95 1.75 -14.95 18.77
C GLN A 95 2.23 -16.35 19.16
N ASN A 96 3.53 -16.53 19.43
CA ASN A 96 4.12 -17.80 19.84
C ASN A 96 4.30 -17.93 21.36
N GLY A 97 3.77 -17.00 22.17
CA GLY A 97 3.86 -17.04 23.63
C GLY A 97 5.28 -16.88 24.18
N GLN A 98 6.24 -16.44 23.37
CA GLN A 98 7.60 -16.13 23.82
C GLN A 98 7.66 -14.68 24.30
N VAL A 99 6.96 -14.38 25.39
CA VAL A 99 7.21 -13.13 26.12
C VAL A 99 8.46 -13.37 26.96
N VAL A 100 9.60 -12.83 26.53
CA VAL A 100 10.79 -12.75 27.38
C VAL A 100 10.45 -11.75 28.48
N SER A 101 10.29 -12.29 29.69
CA SER A 101 10.12 -11.55 30.94
C SER A 101 11.32 -10.66 31.26
#